data_AF-G1WGC5-F1
#
_entry.id   AF-G1WGC5-F1
#
_cell.length_a   1.000
_cell.length_b   1.000
_cell.length_c   1.000
_cell.angle_alpha   90.00
_cell.angle_beta   90.00
_cell.angle_gamma   90.00
#
_symmetry.space_group_name_H-M   'P 1'
#
loop_
_entity.id
_entity.type
_entity.pdbx_description
1 polymer ?
#
loop_
_entity_poly.entity_id
_entity_poly.type
_entity_poly.pdbx_seq_one_letter_code
_entity_poly.pdbx_strand_id
1 'polypeptide(L)'
;MQTVKLSKPLAVNGAERDHIDLDFDSVTVEGFLAATDAAAKCHKGNIGIIMSENDSALHLQVAYQAAMAADQSLDSTDLDRLCLKDAMAMSAAGRFFTLGALEGLTLDQSGEESEPTQNASTKAPAK
;
A
#
# COMPACT_ATOMS: atom_id res chain seq x y z
N MET A 1 -5.82 10.32 -1.45
CA MET A 1 -4.44 10.42 -0.91
C MET A 1 -4.30 9.66 0.40
N GLN A 2 -3.21 8.91 0.53
CA GLN A 2 -2.77 8.22 1.75
C GLN A 2 -1.28 8.50 1.97
N THR A 3 -0.79 8.40 3.21
CA THR A 3 0.62 8.66 3.52
C THR A 3 1.20 7.51 4.31
N VAL A 4 2.37 7.03 3.91
CA VAL A 4 3.16 6.03 4.60
C VAL A 4 4.35 6.72 5.24
N LYS A 5 4.39 6.74 6.57
CA LYS A 5 5.55 7.24 7.31
C LYS A 5 6.68 6.23 7.27
N LEU A 6 7.88 6.68 6.91
CA LEU A 6 9.06 5.83 6.82
C LEU A 6 9.74 5.69 8.18
N SER A 7 10.16 4.47 8.50
CA SER A 7 10.98 4.20 9.69
C SER A 7 12.43 4.65 9.52
N LYS A 8 12.89 4.79 8.26
CA LYS A 8 14.18 5.39 7.91
C LYS A 8 13.99 6.35 6.73
N PRO A 9 14.60 7.54 6.75
CA PRO A 9 14.49 8.45 5.62
C PRO A 9 15.01 7.83 4.31
N LEU A 10 14.29 8.07 3.22
CA LEU A 10 14.67 7.69 1.87
C LEU A 10 15.30 8.89 1.16
N ALA A 11 16.54 8.75 0.68
CA ALA A 11 17.19 9.78 -0.12
C ALA A 11 16.71 9.72 -1.58
N VAL A 12 16.02 10.76 -2.04
CA VAL A 12 15.46 10.90 -3.40
C VAL A 12 16.01 12.18 -4.00
N ASN A 13 16.72 12.09 -5.13
CA ASN A 13 17.35 13.23 -5.80
C ASN A 13 18.18 14.15 -4.87
N GLY A 14 18.83 13.56 -3.86
CA GLY A 14 19.66 14.29 -2.89
C GLY A 14 18.90 14.92 -1.71
N ALA A 15 17.58 14.79 -1.65
CA ALA A 15 16.76 15.19 -0.51
C ALA A 15 16.30 13.96 0.29
N GLU A 16 16.31 14.06 1.62
CA GLU A 16 15.75 13.03 2.48
C GLU A 16 14.23 13.18 2.60
N ARG A 17 13.51 12.06 2.45
CA ARG A 17 12.06 11.95 2.65
C ARG A 17 11.80 11.04 3.84
N ASP A 18 10.99 11.49 4.80
CA ASP A 18 10.60 10.69 5.96
C ASP A 18 9.19 10.08 5.83
N HIS A 19 8.52 10.36 4.72
CA HIS A 19 7.22 9.79 4.34
C HIS A 19 7.12 9.66 2.82
N ILE A 20 6.20 8.81 2.38
CA ILE A 20 5.79 8.63 0.98
C ILE A 20 4.29 8.84 0.91
N ASP A 21 3.85 9.78 0.07
CA ASP A 21 2.44 9.97 -0.24
C ASP A 21 2.02 9.03 -1.38
N LEU A 22 0.78 8.58 -1.32
CA LEU A 22 0.15 7.66 -2.27
C LEU A 22 -1.10 8.33 -2.83
N ASP A 23 -1.12 8.50 -4.15
CA ASP A 23 -2.27 8.97 -4.88
C ASP A 23 -2.82 7.89 -5.80
N PHE A 24 -3.65 7.03 -5.23
CA PHE A 24 -4.29 5.94 -5.96
C PHE A 24 -5.30 6.44 -7.01
N ASP A 25 -5.90 7.63 -6.81
CA ASP A 25 -6.88 8.19 -7.73
C ASP A 25 -6.23 8.66 -9.04
N SER A 26 -4.94 8.97 -8.99
CA SER A 26 -4.12 9.36 -10.15
C SER A 26 -3.42 8.19 -10.85
N VAL A 27 -3.58 6.95 -10.35
CA VAL A 27 -3.02 5.77 -11.02
C VAL A 27 -3.82 5.47 -12.29
N THR A 28 -3.14 5.53 -13.43
CA THR A 28 -3.75 5.26 -14.74
C THR A 28 -3.82 3.76 -15.03
N VAL A 29 -4.58 3.39 -16.08
CA VAL A 29 -4.60 2.01 -16.61
C VAL A 29 -3.21 1.53 -17.01
N GLU A 30 -2.39 2.41 -17.60
CA GLU A 30 -1.01 2.08 -17.97
C GLU A 30 -0.17 1.78 -16.73
N GLY A 31 -0.29 2.59 -15.67
CA GLY A 31 0.37 2.34 -14.39
C GLY A 31 -0.05 1.00 -13.78
N PHE A 32 -1.36 0.69 -13.78
CA PHE A 32 -1.85 -0.60 -13.30
C PHE A 32 -1.28 -1.78 -14.10
N LEU A 33 -1.25 -1.68 -15.44
CA LEU A 33 -0.65 -2.72 -16.29
C LEU A 33 0.85 -2.90 -15.98
N ALA A 34 1.60 -1.81 -15.80
CA ALA A 34 3.00 -1.85 -15.39
C ALA A 34 3.18 -2.57 -14.04
N ALA A 35 2.32 -2.29 -13.06
CA ALA A 35 2.34 -2.97 -11.76
C ALA A 35 2.07 -4.49 -11.91
N THR A 36 1.10 -4.88 -12.75
CA THR A 36 0.81 -6.30 -12.98
C THR A 36 1.95 -7.04 -13.68
N ASP A 37 2.61 -6.43 -14.65
CA ASP A 37 3.77 -7.01 -15.33
C ASP A 37 4.97 -7.14 -14.39
N ALA A 38 5.21 -6.13 -13.55
CA ALA A 38 6.24 -6.18 -12.51
C ALA A 38 5.97 -7.32 -11.51
N ALA A 39 4.74 -7.45 -11.00
CA ALA A 39 4.36 -8.52 -10.09
C ALA A 39 4.48 -9.91 -10.74
N ALA A 40 4.06 -10.07 -12.00
CA ALA A 40 4.17 -11.33 -12.73
C ALA A 40 5.63 -11.81 -12.87
N LYS A 41 6.60 -10.89 -12.94
CA LYS A 41 8.04 -11.25 -12.96
C LYS A 41 8.50 -11.90 -11.65
N CYS A 42 7.90 -11.54 -10.51
CA CYS A 42 8.17 -12.17 -9.21
C CYS A 42 7.63 -13.60 -9.11
N HIS A 43 6.65 -13.96 -9.93
CA HIS A 43 6.01 -15.29 -9.92
C HIS A 43 6.63 -16.28 -10.90
N LYS A 44 7.69 -15.90 -11.64
CA LYS A 44 8.34 -16.76 -12.62
C LYS A 44 8.80 -18.08 -11.98
N GLY A 45 8.19 -19.19 -12.43
CA GLY A 45 8.47 -20.55 -11.93
C GLY A 45 7.44 -21.09 -10.93
N ASN A 46 6.49 -20.27 -10.49
CA ASN A 46 5.40 -20.69 -9.63
C ASN A 46 4.22 -21.17 -10.47
N ILE A 47 3.87 -22.46 -10.37
CA ILE A 47 2.82 -23.11 -11.20
C ILE A 47 1.42 -22.99 -10.53
N GLY A 48 1.33 -22.30 -9.40
CA GLY A 48 0.10 -22.11 -8.65
C GLY A 48 -0.77 -20.98 -9.19
N ILE A 49 -2.09 -21.11 -9.02
CA ILE A 49 -3.04 -20.01 -9.21
C ILE A 49 -2.85 -19.03 -8.04
N ILE A 50 -2.42 -17.80 -8.33
CA ILE A 50 -2.35 -16.72 -7.35
C ILE A 50 -3.63 -15.90 -7.45
N MET A 51 -4.36 -15.78 -6.34
CA MET A 51 -5.52 -14.89 -6.26
C MET A 51 -5.04 -13.46 -6.02
N SER A 52 -5.57 -12.50 -6.78
CA SER A 52 -5.20 -11.08 -6.68
C SER A 52 -5.34 -10.52 -5.27
N GLU A 53 -6.31 -11.00 -4.49
CA GLU A 53 -6.54 -10.61 -3.08
C GLU A 53 -5.36 -10.95 -2.15
N ASN A 54 -4.51 -11.90 -2.55
CA ASN A 54 -3.38 -12.41 -1.78
C ASN A 54 -2.04 -12.25 -2.52
N ASP A 55 -2.00 -11.44 -3.57
CA ASP A 55 -0.82 -11.17 -4.36
C ASP A 55 -0.04 -9.97 -3.78
N SER A 56 0.82 -10.24 -2.80
CA SER A 56 1.62 -9.20 -2.14
C SER A 56 2.53 -8.43 -3.10
N ALA A 57 2.97 -9.07 -4.19
CA ALA A 57 3.81 -8.43 -5.20
C ALA A 57 2.98 -7.42 -6.00
N LEU A 58 1.77 -7.80 -6.42
CA LEU A 58 0.82 -6.89 -7.05
C LEU A 58 0.47 -5.72 -6.12
N HIS A 59 0.15 -5.99 -4.86
CA HIS A 59 -0.21 -4.94 -3.90
C HIS A 59 0.91 -3.92 -3.73
N LEU A 60 2.15 -4.38 -3.58
CA LEU A 60 3.32 -3.50 -3.46
C LEU A 60 3.51 -2.66 -4.72
N GLN A 61 3.42 -3.28 -5.90
CA GLN A 61 3.63 -2.59 -7.18
C GLN A 61 2.52 -1.57 -7.47
N VAL A 62 1.27 -1.84 -7.08
CA VAL A 62 0.18 -0.85 -7.16
C VAL A 62 0.46 0.35 -6.27
N ALA A 63 0.95 0.12 -5.05
CA ALA A 63 1.36 1.21 -4.15
C ALA A 63 2.55 2.02 -4.72
N TYR A 64 3.49 1.38 -5.43
CA TYR A 64 4.58 2.10 -6.10
C TYR A 64 4.07 3.05 -7.19
N GLN A 65 3.12 2.59 -8.00
CA GLN A 65 2.50 3.45 -9.02
C GLN A 65 1.77 4.63 -8.37
N ALA A 66 1.08 4.40 -7.25
CA ALA A 66 0.43 5.47 -6.50
C ALA A 66 1.44 6.48 -5.91
N ALA A 67 2.61 6.02 -5.46
CA ALA A 67 3.68 6.89 -4.98
C ALA A 67 4.27 7.76 -6.09
N MET A 68 4.60 7.15 -7.23
CA MET A 68 5.10 7.87 -8.40
C MET A 68 4.09 8.84 -9.00
N ALA A 69 2.79 8.52 -8.89
CA ALA A 69 1.71 9.44 -9.29
C ALA A 69 1.61 10.66 -8.35
N ALA A 70 1.80 10.46 -7.04
CA ALA A 70 1.80 11.53 -6.06
C ALA A 70 3.04 12.42 -6.14
N ASP A 71 4.21 11.84 -6.43
CA ASP A 71 5.48 12.55 -6.58
C ASP A 71 6.26 12.05 -7.79
N GLN A 72 6.21 12.82 -8.88
CA GLN A 72 6.88 12.51 -10.15
C GLN A 72 8.42 12.58 -10.07
N SER A 73 8.99 12.99 -8.94
CA SER A 73 10.44 12.91 -8.71
C SER A 73 10.89 11.52 -8.23
N LEU A 74 9.96 10.66 -7.80
CA LEU A 74 10.22 9.27 -7.44
C LEU A 74 10.22 8.36 -8.67
N ASP A 75 11.10 7.37 -8.65
CA ASP A 75 11.01 6.21 -9.53
C ASP A 75 10.99 4.87 -8.76
N SER A 76 10.85 3.76 -9.48
CA SER A 76 10.85 2.43 -8.87
C SER A 76 12.18 2.09 -8.17
N THR A 77 13.30 2.61 -8.67
CA THR A 77 14.64 2.41 -8.09
C THR A 77 14.77 3.09 -6.73
N ASP A 78 14.10 4.22 -6.55
CA ASP A 78 13.99 4.89 -5.26
C ASP A 78 13.23 4.02 -4.27
N LEU A 79 12.06 3.53 -4.67
CA LEU A 79 11.17 2.75 -3.82
C LEU A 79 11.75 1.37 -3.48
N ASP A 80 12.55 0.76 -4.36
CA ASP A 80 13.28 -0.49 -4.09
C ASP A 80 14.31 -0.38 -2.96
N ARG A 81 14.70 0.84 -2.57
CA ARG A 81 15.62 1.09 -1.45
C ARG A 81 14.92 1.21 -0.10
N LEU A 82 13.59 1.15 -0.07
CA LEU A 82 12.83 1.11 1.18
C LEU A 82 13.25 -0.08 2.04
N CYS A 83 13.25 0.10 3.35
CA CYS A 83 13.42 -1.05 4.23
C CYS A 83 12.17 -1.94 4.17
N LEU A 84 12.33 -3.24 4.44
CA LEU A 84 11.24 -4.20 4.31
C LEU A 84 10.01 -3.83 5.16
N LYS A 85 10.21 -3.21 6.33
CA LYS A 85 9.12 -2.73 7.20
C LYS A 85 8.26 -1.67 6.50
N ASP A 86 8.89 -0.71 5.84
CA ASP A 86 8.19 0.36 5.13
C ASP A 86 7.55 -0.17 3.85
N ALA A 87 8.23 -1.09 3.13
CA ALA A 87 7.67 -1.78 1.98
C ALA A 87 6.41 -2.60 2.35
N MET A 88 6.35 -3.21 3.53
CA MET A 88 5.15 -3.91 4.00
C MET A 88 3.99 -2.94 4.29
N ALA A 89 4.27 -1.72 4.75
CA ALA A 89 3.24 -0.69 4.93
C ALA A 89 2.64 -0.27 3.57
N MET A 90 3.52 -0.06 2.58
CA MET A 90 3.14 0.23 1.19
C MET A 90 2.29 -0.90 0.60
N SER A 91 2.72 -2.15 0.77
CA SER A 91 1.97 -3.33 0.32
C SER A 91 0.59 -3.40 0.97
N ALA A 92 0.48 -3.11 2.27
CA ALA A 92 -0.81 -3.05 2.96
C ALA A 92 -1.75 -1.98 2.34
N ALA A 93 -1.23 -0.78 2.05
CA ALA A 93 -1.97 0.27 1.37
C ALA A 93 -2.53 -0.20 0.02
N GLY A 94 -1.65 -0.75 -0.83
CA GLY A 94 -2.05 -1.28 -2.13
C GLY A 94 -3.06 -2.41 -2.02
N ARG A 95 -2.92 -3.29 -1.02
CA ARG A 95 -3.88 -4.36 -0.75
C ARG A 95 -5.26 -3.80 -0.43
N PHE A 96 -5.35 -2.89 0.54
CA PHE A 96 -6.64 -2.28 0.91
C PHE A 96 -7.27 -1.54 -0.26
N PHE A 97 -6.48 -0.90 -1.11
CA PHE A 97 -6.99 -0.28 -2.33
C PHE A 97 -7.58 -1.31 -3.29
N THR A 98 -6.84 -2.39 -3.60
CA THR A 98 -7.32 -3.43 -4.51
C THR A 98 -8.58 -4.15 -4.01
N LEU A 99 -8.80 -4.17 -2.69
CA LEU A 99 -10.00 -4.73 -2.06
C LEU A 99 -11.16 -3.71 -1.92
N GLY A 100 -10.97 -2.45 -2.34
CA GLY A 100 -11.96 -1.39 -2.17
C GLY A 100 -12.19 -0.97 -0.71
N ALA A 101 -11.22 -1.22 0.17
CA ALA A 101 -11.30 -1.02 1.62
C ALA A 101 -10.33 0.07 2.12
N LEU A 102 -9.98 1.04 1.27
CA LEU A 102 -8.98 2.05 1.60
C LEU A 102 -9.49 3.17 2.52
N GLU A 103 -10.79 3.46 2.47
CA GLU A 103 -11.39 4.58 3.21
C GLU A 103 -11.28 4.40 4.73
N GLY A 104 -10.86 5.45 5.43
CA GLY A 104 -10.82 5.51 6.90
C GLY A 104 -9.59 4.87 7.56
N LEU A 105 -8.60 4.42 6.78
CA LEU A 105 -7.38 3.81 7.31
C LEU A 105 -6.25 4.84 7.47
N THR A 106 -5.77 4.99 8.70
CA THR A 106 -4.43 5.52 8.98
C THR A 106 -3.45 4.36 8.90
N LEU A 107 -2.44 4.47 8.02
CA LEU A 107 -1.34 3.51 7.93
C LEU A 107 -0.21 3.97 8.83
N ASP A 108 -0.53 4.22 10.10
CA ASP A 108 0.45 4.49 11.14
C ASP A 108 0.94 3.16 11.73
N GLN A 109 2.25 2.98 11.78
CA GLN A 109 2.89 1.86 12.48
C GLN A 109 3.37 2.29 13.88
N SER A 110 2.73 3.31 14.48
CA SER A 110 2.85 3.50 15.93
C SER A 110 2.10 2.35 16.58
N GLY A 111 2.71 1.62 17.51
CA GLY A 111 2.12 0.46 18.17
C GLY A 111 0.99 0.80 19.14
N GLU A 112 0.10 1.73 18.77
CA GLU A 112 -1.09 2.06 19.52
C GLU A 112 -2.27 1.34 18.87
N GLU A 113 -2.56 0.18 19.44
CA GLU A 113 -3.74 -0.62 19.21
C GLU A 113 -4.99 0.28 19.28
N SER A 114 -5.60 0.55 18.13
CA SER A 114 -6.91 1.20 18.08
C SER A 114 -7.93 0.22 18.65
N GLU A 115 -8.42 0.48 19.86
CA GLU A 115 -9.48 -0.30 20.49
C GLU A 115 -10.71 -0.38 19.57
N PRO A 116 -11.31 -1.57 19.38
CA PRO A 116 -12.59 -1.65 18.69
C PRO A 116 -13.66 -1.03 19.59
N THR A 117 -14.23 0.11 19.19
CA THR A 117 -15.48 0.61 19.78
C THR A 117 -16.58 -0.44 19.57
N GLN A 118 -16.82 -1.25 20.59
CA GLN A 118 -17.98 -2.13 20.70
C GLN A 118 -19.23 -1.25 20.78
N ASN A 119 -19.89 -1.02 19.64
CA ASN A 119 -21.22 -0.46 19.66
C ASN A 119 -22.23 -1.57 20.01
N ALA A 120 -22.26 -1.96 21.29
CA ALA A 120 -23.25 -2.87 21.81
C ALA A 120 -24.57 -2.11 22.03
N SER A 121 -25.53 -2.30 21.12
CA SER A 121 -26.94 -2.02 21.41
C SER A 121 -27.81 -3.17 20.92
N THR A 122 -27.72 -4.31 21.60
CA THR A 122 -28.76 -5.34 21.56
C THR A 122 -29.94 -4.85 22.39
N LYS A 123 -30.98 -4.30 21.74
CA LYS A 123 -32.30 -4.16 22.38
C LYS A 123 -32.96 -5.54 22.39
N ALA A 124 -33.07 -6.14 23.56
CA ALA A 124 -33.98 -7.26 23.78
C ALA A 124 -35.44 -6.80 23.58
N PRO A 125 -36.29 -7.55 22.86
CA PRO A 125 -37.72 -7.27 22.86
C PRO A 125 -38.32 -7.71 24.20
N ALA A 126 -39.08 -6.81 24.82
CA ALA A 126 -39.80 -7.09 26.05
C ALA A 126 -41.17 -7.70 25.77
N LYS A 127 -41.42 -8.80 26.50
CA LYS A 127 -42.69 -9.44 26.87
C LYS A 127 -43.34 -10.41 25.89
#